data_AF-E0NEI0-F1
#
_entry.id   AF-E0NEI0-F1
#
_cell.length_a   1.000
_cell.length_b   1.000
_cell.length_c   1.000
_cell.angle_alpha   90.00
_cell.angle_beta   90.00
_cell.angle_gamma   90.00
#
_symmetry.space_group_name_H-M   'P 1'
#
loop_
_entity.id
_entity.type
_entity.pdbx_description
1 polymer ?
#
loop_
_entity_poly.entity_id
_entity_poly.type
_entity_poly.pdbx_seq_one_letter_code
_entity_poly.pdbx_strand_id
1 'polypeptide(L)'
;MKSIITDESWRPTTALNQPLPPSIAQVHSFKNSKAAFMLLLNDGHRNHYTLGTQFSIPDDLETPMYRVAFETELPLTTNFVEYYLGKDDVAYADKLLSEASHTYPGNQWAPIYIEIPVSQTVKTGNHTVKIKIYQSSLTGAEALVAEKEVQIMVADFALTPEPTKDFHLDVWQQPSNLARTLHVPMWGDQHFALIDEMAEKLAQIGQKTVTVIAGEIPWKGWFNYIVKDYPANLYEYSMVQVSKDSTGKLKCDFTVLDRYLASFAKRGIDQEIEIFGLLGVWKPPFFPQVTIKDYPENLVVRYLDETTETMQFIDNVADLTNYVKALCDHLNELQVWEKVRLIADEPKQAQLKEFKDALSALKQMVPDLKVKVAFDKEPILNELAPLVDTLATSFYCTSQFGSKLQASHPGEVQYYICNYPDHPNTFLHSPLLETRLQGTLTAFLPVNGLLRWAFNCWPSNAREDIRYNTSSLPIGDNCLVYPGENGHLLLSLRYKQLERAVEDFSLIKSAKAADEKRTTAILEHFLGETAPQKWMEDSHCAAPKLFRQTANDFKQMRDELVAVINNDV
;
A
#
# COMPACT_ATOMS: atom_id res chain seq x y z
N MET A 1 36.62 3.21 -2.21
CA MET A 1 35.15 3.21 -2.11
C MET A 1 34.51 3.58 -3.44
N LYS A 2 33.72 2.68 -4.04
CA LYS A 2 32.87 3.00 -5.19
C LYS A 2 31.65 3.76 -4.70
N SER A 3 31.30 4.86 -5.36
CA SER A 3 30.17 5.72 -5.02
C SER A 3 29.42 6.15 -6.27
N ILE A 4 28.14 5.82 -6.35
CA ILE A 4 27.26 6.13 -7.49
C ILE A 4 26.02 6.85 -6.98
N ILE A 5 25.67 7.98 -7.61
CA ILE A 5 24.37 8.64 -7.44
C ILE A 5 23.49 8.15 -8.59
N THR A 6 22.33 7.58 -8.30
CA THR A 6 21.40 7.05 -9.30
C THR A 6 19.97 7.47 -9.01
N ASP A 7 19.08 7.19 -9.96
CA ASP A 7 17.66 7.51 -9.87
C ASP A 7 17.01 6.79 -8.68
N GLU A 8 16.03 7.44 -8.06
CA GLU A 8 15.30 6.88 -6.90
C GLU A 8 14.58 5.56 -7.20
N SER A 9 14.29 5.28 -8.47
CA SER A 9 13.62 4.05 -8.90
C SER A 9 14.57 2.89 -9.19
N TRP A 10 15.90 3.07 -9.10
CA TRP A 10 16.83 1.97 -9.33
C TRP A 10 16.95 1.13 -8.06
N ARG A 11 16.43 -0.10 -8.01
CA ARG A 11 16.48 -0.91 -6.78
C ARG A 11 17.78 -1.73 -6.68
N PRO A 12 18.61 -1.56 -5.63
CA PRO A 12 19.73 -2.47 -5.36
C PRO A 12 19.28 -3.91 -5.08
N THR A 13 20.00 -4.90 -5.63
CA THR A 13 19.77 -6.32 -5.35
C THR A 13 21.08 -7.10 -5.21
N THR A 14 21.03 -8.32 -4.69
CA THR A 14 22.18 -9.25 -4.69
C THR A 14 22.23 -10.15 -5.94
N ALA A 15 21.40 -9.88 -6.95
CA ALA A 15 21.39 -10.68 -8.17
C ALA A 15 22.74 -10.56 -8.90
N LEU A 16 23.35 -11.71 -9.23
CA LEU A 16 24.69 -11.77 -9.84
C LEU A 16 24.83 -10.95 -11.13
N ASN A 17 23.75 -10.82 -11.89
CA ASN A 17 23.74 -10.16 -13.19
C ASN A 17 23.10 -8.76 -13.16
N GLN A 18 22.92 -8.15 -11.98
CA GLN A 18 22.39 -6.79 -11.92
C GLN A 18 23.40 -5.82 -12.56
N PRO A 19 23.04 -5.08 -13.63
CA PRO A 19 23.94 -4.11 -14.23
C PRO A 19 24.18 -2.95 -13.27
N LEU A 20 25.33 -2.27 -13.44
CA LEU A 20 25.58 -1.05 -12.68
C LEU A 20 24.52 0.02 -13.02
N PRO A 21 24.03 0.76 -12.02
CA PRO A 21 23.09 1.84 -12.27
C PRO A 21 23.72 2.92 -13.14
N PRO A 22 22.92 3.62 -13.97
CA PRO A 22 23.33 4.88 -14.56
C PRO A 22 23.66 5.88 -13.44
N SER A 23 24.81 6.56 -13.57
CA SER A 23 25.11 7.69 -12.71
C SER A 23 24.37 8.92 -13.21
N ILE A 24 23.71 9.63 -12.31
CA ILE A 24 23.05 10.90 -12.61
C ILE A 24 23.80 12.06 -11.96
N ALA A 25 23.79 13.22 -12.63
CA ALA A 25 24.35 14.47 -12.12
C ALA A 25 23.26 15.48 -11.74
N GLN A 26 22.01 15.21 -12.13
CA GLN A 26 20.90 16.12 -11.95
C GLN A 26 19.62 15.35 -11.59
N VAL A 27 18.78 15.95 -10.75
CA VAL A 27 17.45 15.45 -10.38
C VAL A 27 16.44 16.55 -10.63
N HIS A 28 15.39 16.26 -11.39
CA HIS A 28 14.34 17.22 -11.69
C HIS A 28 13.24 17.15 -10.62
N SER A 29 12.69 18.30 -10.26
CA SER A 29 11.52 18.35 -9.38
C SER A 29 10.65 19.58 -9.66
N PHE A 30 9.39 19.47 -9.25
CA PHE A 30 8.41 20.53 -9.31
C PHE A 30 8.22 21.12 -7.91
N LYS A 31 7.72 22.35 -7.82
CA LYS A 31 7.24 22.90 -6.54
C LYS A 31 6.01 22.10 -6.09
N ASN A 32 5.81 22.01 -4.78
CA ASN A 32 4.82 21.15 -4.11
C ASN A 32 5.02 19.65 -4.39
N SER A 33 6.28 19.25 -4.56
CA SER A 33 6.70 17.87 -4.75
C SER A 33 7.96 17.62 -3.93
N LYS A 34 8.75 16.64 -4.35
CA LYS A 34 10.06 16.31 -3.80
C LYS A 34 11.03 15.95 -4.91
N ALA A 35 12.31 16.25 -4.70
CA ALA A 35 13.40 15.64 -5.45
C ALA A 35 13.90 14.45 -4.64
N ALA A 36 14.22 13.34 -5.29
CA ALA A 36 14.78 12.19 -4.61
C ALA A 36 15.73 11.42 -5.52
N PHE A 37 16.72 10.78 -4.90
CA PHE A 37 17.74 9.99 -5.57
C PHE A 37 18.37 9.01 -4.56
N MET A 38 19.21 8.12 -5.06
CA MET A 38 19.90 7.14 -4.22
C MET A 38 21.41 7.22 -4.37
N LEU A 39 22.11 7.26 -3.24
CA LEU A 39 23.55 7.11 -3.16
C LEU A 39 23.89 5.65 -2.84
N LEU A 40 24.75 5.04 -3.64
CA LEU A 40 25.20 3.66 -3.48
C LEU A 40 26.68 3.64 -3.16
N LEU A 41 27.04 3.02 -2.03
CA LEU A 41 28.43 2.86 -1.59
C LEU A 41 28.80 1.38 -1.52
N ASN A 42 29.97 1.00 -2.05
CA ASN A 42 30.54 -0.34 -1.86
C ASN A 42 32.05 -0.32 -2.19
N ASP A 43 32.87 -1.05 -1.43
CA ASP A 43 34.29 -1.27 -1.75
C ASP A 43 34.70 -2.76 -1.77
N GLY A 44 33.73 -3.67 -1.67
CA GLY A 44 33.92 -5.12 -1.61
C GLY A 44 34.04 -5.68 -0.19
N HIS A 45 34.09 -4.82 0.84
CA HIS A 45 34.23 -5.23 2.23
C HIS A 45 32.96 -4.96 3.04
N ARG A 46 32.81 -5.68 4.15
CA ARG A 46 31.81 -5.35 5.17
C ARG A 46 32.19 -4.00 5.76
N ASN A 47 31.27 -3.05 5.78
CA ASN A 47 31.54 -1.67 6.21
C ASN A 47 30.41 -1.14 7.09
N HIS A 48 30.79 -0.34 8.07
CA HIS A 48 29.87 0.38 8.95
C HIS A 48 29.70 1.81 8.46
N TYR A 49 28.46 2.23 8.25
CA TYR A 49 28.14 3.55 7.73
C TYR A 49 27.37 4.36 8.77
N THR A 50 27.65 5.66 8.82
CA THR A 50 26.94 6.65 9.64
C THR A 50 26.52 7.86 8.80
N LEU A 51 25.42 8.51 9.18
CA LEU A 51 24.90 9.70 8.51
C LEU A 51 25.10 10.95 9.38
N GLY A 52 25.46 12.06 8.75
CA GLY A 52 25.57 13.37 9.40
C GLY A 52 26.70 13.44 10.42
N THR A 53 26.34 13.70 11.68
CA THR A 53 27.27 13.78 12.84
C THR A 53 27.06 12.63 13.82
N GLN A 54 26.29 11.60 13.45
CA GLN A 54 26.08 10.44 14.31
C GLN A 54 27.38 9.67 14.48
N PHE A 55 27.59 9.15 15.68
CA PHE A 55 28.69 8.25 16.01
C PHE A 55 28.13 6.90 16.45
N SER A 56 28.63 5.84 15.84
CA SER A 56 28.38 4.46 16.22
C SER A 56 29.59 3.62 15.82
N ILE A 57 29.80 2.51 16.52
CA ILE A 57 30.93 1.60 16.29
C ILE A 57 30.32 0.25 15.89
N PRO A 58 30.88 -0.45 14.90
CA PRO A 58 30.45 -1.81 14.56
C PRO A 58 30.81 -2.82 15.66
N ASP A 59 30.08 -3.94 15.72
CA ASP A 59 30.38 -5.04 16.64
C ASP A 59 31.77 -5.66 16.39
N ASP A 60 32.20 -5.69 15.13
CA ASP A 60 33.53 -6.13 14.71
C ASP A 60 34.46 -4.92 14.54
N LEU A 61 35.46 -4.82 15.42
CA LEU A 61 36.40 -3.70 15.49
C LEU A 61 37.28 -3.55 14.23
N GLU A 62 37.37 -4.59 13.39
CA GLU A 62 38.10 -4.53 12.13
C GLU A 62 37.26 -3.98 10.97
N THR A 63 35.94 -3.85 11.16
CA THR A 63 35.02 -3.32 10.15
C THR A 63 35.33 -1.84 9.88
N PRO A 64 35.70 -1.44 8.65
CA PRO A 64 35.94 -0.05 8.32
C PRO A 64 34.70 0.82 8.55
N MET A 65 34.93 2.03 9.05
CA MET A 65 33.89 3.01 9.35
C MET A 65 33.88 4.12 8.31
N TYR A 66 32.70 4.42 7.78
CA TYR A 66 32.46 5.51 6.86
C TYR A 66 31.36 6.43 7.36
N ARG A 67 31.55 7.74 7.23
CA ARG A 67 30.54 8.74 7.54
C ARG A 67 30.16 9.50 6.28
N VAL A 68 28.86 9.64 6.04
CA VAL A 68 28.31 10.38 4.90
C VAL A 68 27.71 11.68 5.40
N ALA A 69 28.28 12.79 4.93
CA ALA A 69 27.82 14.14 5.23
C ALA A 69 27.23 14.80 3.99
N PHE A 70 26.21 15.62 4.21
CA PHE A 70 25.51 16.36 3.17
C PHE A 70 25.64 17.86 3.41
N GLU A 71 25.95 18.63 2.37
CA GLU A 71 25.96 20.09 2.39
C GLU A 71 25.01 20.60 1.30
N THR A 72 23.96 21.29 1.71
CA THR A 72 22.95 21.90 0.84
C THR A 72 22.19 22.98 1.60
N GLU A 73 21.57 23.90 0.87
CA GLU A 73 20.65 24.90 1.43
C GLU A 73 19.20 24.39 1.53
N LEU A 74 18.89 23.25 0.91
CA LEU A 74 17.55 22.66 0.92
C LEU A 74 17.37 21.70 2.12
N PRO A 75 16.15 21.59 2.67
CA PRO A 75 15.86 20.54 3.64
C PRO A 75 16.04 19.17 2.98
N LEU A 76 16.61 18.21 3.72
CA LEU A 76 16.77 16.84 3.25
C LEU A 76 16.44 15.84 4.35
N THR A 77 15.95 14.68 3.94
CA THR A 77 15.87 13.47 4.74
C THR A 77 16.71 12.38 4.08
N THR A 78 17.34 11.55 4.90
CA THR A 78 18.22 10.46 4.46
C THR A 78 17.91 9.20 5.22
N ASN A 79 17.78 8.08 4.52
CA ASN A 79 17.54 6.78 5.11
C ASN A 79 18.47 5.76 4.48
N PHE A 80 19.12 4.94 5.31
CA PHE A 80 19.65 3.67 4.83
C PHE A 80 18.49 2.79 4.31
N VAL A 81 18.74 1.98 3.28
CA VAL A 81 17.75 1.03 2.78
C VAL A 81 18.19 -0.40 3.10
N GLU A 82 17.35 -1.13 3.82
CA GLU A 82 17.59 -2.52 4.20
C GLU A 82 17.05 -3.49 3.13
N TYR A 83 17.73 -4.63 3.03
CA TYR A 83 17.43 -5.70 2.10
C TYR A 83 16.49 -6.74 2.73
N TYR A 84 15.57 -7.25 1.92
CA TYR A 84 14.75 -8.42 2.25
C TYR A 84 15.00 -9.54 1.25
N LEU A 85 14.92 -10.78 1.74
CA LEU A 85 15.12 -11.96 0.92
C LEU A 85 13.90 -12.21 0.02
N GLY A 86 14.14 -12.29 -1.28
CA GLY A 86 13.19 -12.70 -2.29
C GLY A 86 13.30 -14.20 -2.62
N LYS A 87 12.94 -14.55 -3.86
CA LYS A 87 13.08 -15.91 -4.38
C LYS A 87 14.54 -16.20 -4.75
N ASP A 88 14.91 -17.48 -4.73
CA ASP A 88 16.23 -17.97 -5.16
C ASP A 88 17.40 -17.30 -4.42
N ASP A 89 17.20 -16.98 -3.14
CA ASP A 89 18.14 -16.31 -2.24
C ASP A 89 18.65 -14.94 -2.75
N VAL A 90 17.90 -14.30 -3.64
CA VAL A 90 18.17 -12.93 -4.08
C VAL A 90 17.53 -11.95 -3.11
N ALA A 91 18.33 -11.07 -2.53
CA ALA A 91 17.86 -10.01 -1.65
C ALA A 91 17.66 -8.70 -2.41
N TYR A 92 16.66 -7.92 -2.01
CA TYR A 92 16.25 -6.68 -2.66
C TYR A 92 16.15 -5.57 -1.60
N ALA A 93 16.78 -4.43 -1.85
CA ALA A 93 16.67 -3.26 -0.97
C ALA A 93 15.26 -2.66 -1.08
N ASP A 94 14.59 -2.47 0.06
CA ASP A 94 13.23 -1.89 0.06
C ASP A 94 12.88 -1.10 1.32
N LYS A 95 13.27 -1.53 2.53
CA LYS A 95 12.85 -0.89 3.80
C LYS A 95 13.72 0.31 4.14
N LEU A 96 13.13 1.50 4.27
CA LEU A 96 13.82 2.71 4.70
C LEU A 96 14.00 2.67 6.23
N LEU A 97 15.25 2.56 6.68
CA LEU A 97 15.62 2.51 8.08
C LEU A 97 15.48 3.88 8.75
N SER A 98 15.13 3.87 10.03
CA SER A 98 15.07 5.10 10.85
C SER A 98 16.42 5.45 11.47
N GLU A 99 17.29 4.45 11.57
CA GLU A 99 18.61 4.51 12.14
C GLU A 99 19.56 5.24 11.19
N ALA A 100 20.34 6.18 11.71
CA ALA A 100 21.38 6.87 10.96
C ALA A 100 22.76 6.16 11.05
N SER A 101 22.76 4.87 11.39
CA SER A 101 23.91 3.98 11.30
C SER A 101 23.50 2.59 10.84
N HIS A 102 24.26 1.99 9.93
CA HIS A 102 23.99 0.63 9.47
C HIS A 102 25.25 -0.06 8.94
N THR A 103 25.34 -1.38 9.07
CA THR A 103 26.48 -2.17 8.60
C THR A 103 26.07 -3.06 7.45
N TYR A 104 26.64 -2.84 6.28
CA TYR A 104 26.36 -3.65 5.09
C TYR A 104 27.49 -4.67 4.84
N PRO A 105 27.19 -5.88 4.36
CA PRO A 105 28.19 -6.83 3.90
C PRO A 105 28.79 -6.39 2.55
N GLY A 106 30.01 -6.85 2.25
CA GLY A 106 30.75 -6.41 1.05
C GLY A 106 30.17 -6.85 -0.30
N ASN A 107 29.25 -7.83 -0.29
CA ASN A 107 28.52 -8.27 -1.48
C ASN A 107 27.24 -7.47 -1.75
N GLN A 108 26.94 -6.45 -0.96
CA GLN A 108 25.77 -5.58 -1.12
C GLN A 108 26.20 -4.13 -1.32
N TRP A 109 25.34 -3.34 -1.96
CA TRP A 109 25.45 -1.89 -1.85
C TRP A 109 25.04 -1.46 -0.44
N ALA A 110 25.60 -0.35 0.03
CA ALA A 110 25.03 0.45 1.10
C ALA A 110 24.20 1.57 0.46
N PRO A 111 22.90 1.34 0.20
CA PRO A 111 22.02 2.35 -0.34
C PRO A 111 21.60 3.35 0.72
N ILE A 112 21.68 4.63 0.35
CA ILE A 112 21.12 5.75 1.10
C ILE A 112 20.10 6.40 0.18
N TYR A 113 18.83 6.37 0.55
CA TYR A 113 17.75 7.12 -0.09
C TYR A 113 17.79 8.55 0.42
N ILE A 114 17.83 9.52 -0.49
CA ILE A 114 17.85 10.95 -0.17
C ILE A 114 16.59 11.58 -0.76
N GLU A 115 15.84 12.28 0.08
CA GLU A 115 14.61 12.96 -0.29
C GLU A 115 14.69 14.44 0.13
N ILE A 116 14.29 15.33 -0.77
CA ILE A 116 14.39 16.78 -0.63
C ILE A 116 13.00 17.34 -0.93
N PRO A 117 12.22 17.71 0.09
CA PRO A 117 10.93 18.36 -0.12
C PRO A 117 11.11 19.70 -0.86
N VAL A 118 10.35 19.90 -1.94
CA VAL A 118 10.39 21.12 -2.75
C VAL A 118 9.08 21.86 -2.56
N SER A 119 9.03 22.72 -1.55
CA SER A 119 7.86 23.56 -1.29
C SER A 119 7.72 24.68 -2.32
N GLN A 120 6.54 25.32 -2.35
CA GLN A 120 6.28 26.46 -3.24
C GLN A 120 7.26 27.64 -3.06
N THR A 121 7.90 27.76 -1.89
CA THR A 121 8.84 28.85 -1.58
C THR A 121 10.26 28.57 -2.05
N VAL A 122 10.59 27.35 -2.44
CA VAL A 122 11.91 27.03 -3.01
C VAL A 122 12.07 27.77 -4.35
N LYS A 123 13.23 28.40 -4.54
CA LYS A 123 13.50 29.18 -5.76
C LYS A 123 13.57 28.24 -6.96
N THR A 124 13.12 28.72 -8.11
CA THR A 124 13.32 28.03 -9.39
C THR A 124 14.82 28.03 -9.74
N GLY A 125 15.31 26.94 -10.32
CA GLY A 125 16.70 26.83 -10.80
C GLY A 125 17.45 25.66 -10.17
N ASN A 126 18.78 25.73 -10.22
CA ASN A 126 19.67 24.66 -9.76
C ASN A 126 20.10 24.89 -8.31
N HIS A 127 19.91 23.87 -7.49
CA HIS A 127 20.39 23.81 -6.11
C HIS A 127 21.39 22.68 -5.96
N THR A 128 22.57 23.00 -5.42
CA THR A 128 23.66 22.02 -5.30
C THR A 128 23.55 21.24 -4.00
N VAL A 129 23.63 19.91 -4.09
CA VAL A 129 23.82 19.01 -2.96
C VAL A 129 25.21 18.39 -3.07
N LYS A 130 26.08 18.71 -2.09
CA LYS A 130 27.39 18.06 -1.97
C LYS A 130 27.31 16.92 -0.98
N ILE A 131 27.94 15.81 -1.33
CA ILE A 131 27.99 14.58 -0.54
C ILE A 131 29.45 14.27 -0.27
N LYS A 132 29.83 14.31 1.00
CA LYS A 132 31.19 14.04 1.45
C LYS A 132 31.24 12.72 2.20
N ILE A 133 32.13 11.84 1.79
CA ILE A 133 32.31 10.52 2.38
C ILE A 133 33.65 10.53 3.09
N TYR A 134 33.59 10.33 4.40
CA TYR A 134 34.74 10.27 5.27
C TYR A 134 35.00 8.83 5.68
N GLN A 135 36.25 8.47 5.88
CA GLN A 135 36.66 7.21 6.46
C GLN A 135 37.40 7.48 7.77
N SER A 136 37.15 6.66 8.79
CA SER A 136 37.89 6.70 10.06
C SER A 136 38.25 5.30 10.53
N SER A 137 39.29 5.23 11.36
CA SER A 137 39.48 4.15 12.32
C SER A 137 38.72 4.48 13.60
N LEU A 138 38.47 3.47 14.45
CA LEU A 138 37.58 3.60 15.63
C LEU A 138 37.81 4.83 16.52
N THR A 139 39.08 5.24 16.68
CA THR A 139 39.48 6.39 17.51
C THR A 139 40.30 7.43 16.74
N GLY A 140 40.42 7.28 15.43
CA GLY A 140 41.20 8.16 14.57
C GLY A 140 40.42 9.38 14.08
N ALA A 141 41.16 10.40 13.66
CA ALA A 141 40.56 11.49 12.90
C ALA A 141 40.06 10.97 11.54
N GLU A 142 38.91 11.49 11.11
CA GLU A 142 38.35 11.18 9.80
C GLU A 142 39.16 11.80 8.67
N ALA A 143 39.27 11.06 7.56
CA ALA A 143 39.81 11.55 6.30
C ALA A 143 38.72 11.57 5.22
N LEU A 144 38.64 12.65 4.45
CA LEU A 144 37.76 12.71 3.28
C LEU A 144 38.28 11.76 2.20
N VAL A 145 37.48 10.76 1.82
CA VAL A 145 37.86 9.74 0.83
C VAL A 145 37.12 9.87 -0.50
N ALA A 146 35.97 10.55 -0.52
CA ALA A 146 35.26 10.89 -1.75
C ALA A 146 34.35 12.11 -1.55
N GLU A 147 34.18 12.87 -2.62
CA GLU A 147 33.21 13.96 -2.72
C GLU A 147 32.39 13.78 -4.01
N LYS A 148 31.08 13.98 -3.91
CA LYS A 148 30.14 13.94 -5.04
C LYS A 148 29.25 15.17 -5.01
N GLU A 149 28.70 15.50 -6.16
CA GLU A 149 27.78 16.60 -6.33
C GLU A 149 26.60 16.15 -7.21
N VAL A 150 25.41 16.59 -6.85
CA VAL A 150 24.19 16.45 -7.67
C VAL A 150 23.43 17.77 -7.65
N GLN A 151 22.88 18.15 -8.81
CA GLN A 151 22.09 19.37 -8.97
C GLN A 151 20.60 19.03 -8.89
N ILE A 152 19.89 19.68 -7.98
CA ILE A 152 18.43 19.63 -7.91
C ILE A 152 17.88 20.75 -8.77
N MET A 153 17.27 20.40 -9.90
CA MET A 153 16.71 21.33 -10.85
C MET A 153 15.22 21.52 -10.55
N VAL A 154 14.90 22.63 -9.89
CA VAL A 154 13.52 23.01 -9.55
C VAL A 154 12.92 23.76 -10.73
N ALA A 155 11.92 23.15 -11.38
CA ALA A 155 11.23 23.75 -12.50
C ALA A 155 10.37 24.95 -12.06
N ASP A 156 10.08 25.86 -13.00
CA ASP A 156 9.12 26.95 -12.77
C ASP A 156 7.68 26.47 -12.94
N PHE A 157 7.34 25.41 -12.22
CA PHE A 157 6.04 24.78 -12.24
C PHE A 157 5.75 24.25 -10.84
N ALA A 158 4.50 24.37 -10.41
CA ALA A 158 4.03 23.85 -9.14
C ALA A 158 2.93 22.82 -9.39
N LEU A 159 3.08 21.63 -8.81
CA LEU A 159 1.97 20.71 -8.69
C LEU A 159 0.87 21.35 -7.83
N THR A 160 -0.36 20.86 -8.02
CA THR A 160 -1.45 21.15 -7.09
C THR A 160 -1.00 20.83 -5.65
N PRO A 161 -1.36 21.64 -4.66
CA PRO A 161 -1.06 21.35 -3.26
C PRO A 161 -1.81 20.10 -2.74
N GLU A 162 -2.83 19.61 -3.46
CA GLU A 162 -3.63 18.44 -3.08
C GLU A 162 -3.56 17.34 -4.16
N PRO A 163 -2.38 16.74 -4.43
CA PRO A 163 -2.24 15.74 -5.50
C PRO A 163 -3.03 14.44 -5.23
N THR A 164 -3.36 14.19 -3.96
CA THR A 164 -4.11 13.01 -3.53
C THR A 164 -5.63 13.15 -3.71
N LYS A 165 -6.15 14.33 -4.03
CA LYS A 165 -7.59 14.64 -3.94
C LYS A 165 -8.47 13.67 -4.75
N ASP A 166 -8.04 13.37 -5.96
CA ASP A 166 -8.84 12.71 -6.98
C ASP A 166 -8.45 11.26 -7.25
N PHE A 167 -7.35 10.80 -6.67
CA PHE A 167 -6.88 9.42 -6.80
C PHE A 167 -7.56 8.58 -5.72
N HIS A 168 -8.58 7.79 -6.09
CA HIS A 168 -9.28 6.91 -5.14
C HIS A 168 -8.43 5.68 -4.85
N LEU A 169 -7.44 5.85 -3.98
CA LEU A 169 -6.63 4.75 -3.48
C LEU A 169 -7.34 4.02 -2.33
N ASP A 170 -7.39 2.71 -2.45
CA ASP A 170 -7.91 1.81 -1.43
C ASP A 170 -6.90 0.70 -1.09
N VAL A 171 -6.09 0.93 -0.06
CA VAL A 171 -5.19 -0.07 0.52
C VAL A 171 -5.74 -0.59 1.83
N TRP A 172 -6.12 -1.87 1.90
CA TRP A 172 -6.74 -2.42 3.11
C TRP A 172 -5.77 -2.45 4.29
N GLN A 173 -6.28 -2.08 5.46
CA GLN A 173 -5.52 -1.98 6.71
C GLN A 173 -5.68 -3.23 7.58
N GLN A 174 -4.62 -3.62 8.29
CA GLN A 174 -4.63 -4.79 9.19
C GLN A 174 -4.33 -4.37 10.65
N PRO A 175 -5.31 -3.77 11.36
CA PRO A 175 -5.09 -3.22 12.70
C PRO A 175 -4.81 -4.29 13.76
N SER A 176 -5.40 -5.48 13.67
CA SER A 176 -5.10 -6.54 14.63
C SER A 176 -3.68 -7.08 14.44
N ASN A 177 -3.23 -7.19 13.18
CA ASN A 177 -1.85 -7.51 12.85
C ASN A 177 -0.87 -6.44 13.33
N LEU A 178 -1.24 -5.16 13.24
CA LEU A 178 -0.46 -4.02 13.73
C LEU A 178 -0.15 -4.15 15.23
N ALA A 179 -1.19 -4.30 16.06
CA ALA A 179 -1.01 -4.46 17.52
C ALA A 179 -0.15 -5.68 17.86
N ARG A 180 -0.43 -6.81 17.19
CA ARG A 180 0.25 -8.08 17.44
C ARG A 180 1.74 -8.03 17.12
N THR A 181 2.10 -7.45 15.98
CA THR A 181 3.48 -7.40 15.48
C THR A 181 4.34 -6.44 16.28
N LEU A 182 3.77 -5.31 16.72
CA LEU A 182 4.47 -4.33 17.55
C LEU A 182 4.30 -4.57 19.06
N HIS A 183 3.66 -5.69 19.44
CA HIS A 183 3.50 -6.15 20.82
C HIS A 183 2.86 -5.12 21.77
N VAL A 184 1.86 -4.39 21.28
CA VAL A 184 1.08 -3.44 22.09
C VAL A 184 -0.30 -4.00 22.45
N PRO A 185 -0.92 -3.57 23.55
CA PRO A 185 -2.27 -3.99 23.89
C PRO A 185 -3.28 -3.66 22.79
N MET A 186 -4.01 -4.67 22.31
CA MET A 186 -5.06 -4.51 21.31
C MET A 186 -6.08 -3.47 21.80
N TRP A 187 -6.36 -2.48 20.94
CA TRP A 187 -7.27 -1.35 21.21
C TRP A 187 -6.88 -0.43 22.39
N GLY A 188 -5.68 -0.59 22.95
CA GLY A 188 -5.13 0.33 23.94
C GLY A 188 -4.54 1.61 23.31
N ASP A 189 -4.12 2.56 24.14
CA ASP A 189 -3.61 3.85 23.67
C ASP A 189 -2.36 3.74 22.79
N GLN A 190 -1.45 2.81 23.11
CA GLN A 190 -0.29 2.53 22.27
C GLN A 190 -0.69 1.98 20.89
N HIS A 191 -1.75 1.16 20.83
CA HIS A 191 -2.27 0.70 19.54
C HIS A 191 -2.88 1.84 18.74
N PHE A 192 -3.65 2.72 19.37
CA PHE A 192 -4.22 3.87 18.68
C PHE A 192 -3.18 4.90 18.22
N ALA A 193 -2.06 5.05 18.93
CA ALA A 193 -0.93 5.85 18.43
C ALA A 193 -0.37 5.28 17.11
N LEU A 194 -0.30 3.95 16.99
CA LEU A 194 0.11 3.28 15.75
C LEU A 194 -0.95 3.36 14.66
N ILE A 195 -2.23 3.30 15.00
CA ILE A 195 -3.34 3.51 14.06
C ILE A 195 -3.29 4.95 13.52
N ASP A 196 -3.03 5.95 14.36
CA ASP A 196 -2.85 7.34 13.94
C ASP A 196 -1.64 7.51 12.99
N GLU A 197 -0.55 6.78 13.25
CA GLU A 197 0.63 6.75 12.36
C GLU A 197 0.31 6.04 11.03
N MET A 198 -0.42 4.93 11.06
CA MET A 198 -0.91 4.23 9.88
C MET A 198 -1.80 5.14 9.03
N ALA A 199 -2.76 5.82 9.64
CA ALA A 199 -3.64 6.77 8.97
C ALA A 199 -2.86 7.95 8.36
N GLU A 200 -1.84 8.47 9.05
CA GLU A 200 -0.97 9.52 8.52
C GLU A 200 -0.23 9.07 7.25
N LYS A 201 0.38 7.89 7.28
CA LYS A 201 1.10 7.34 6.12
C LYS A 201 0.14 7.01 4.98
N LEU A 202 -1.04 6.48 5.26
CA LEU A 202 -2.04 6.21 4.22
C LEU A 202 -2.55 7.51 3.58
N ALA A 203 -2.71 8.59 4.35
CA ALA A 203 -3.13 9.89 3.83
C ALA A 203 -2.11 10.51 2.85
N GLN A 204 -0.81 10.32 3.12
CA GLN A 204 0.29 10.80 2.26
C GLN A 204 0.25 10.19 0.85
N ILE A 205 -0.21 8.93 0.71
CA ILE A 205 -0.42 8.26 -0.58
C ILE A 205 -1.87 8.37 -1.09
N GLY A 206 -2.70 9.14 -0.41
CA GLY A 206 -4.04 9.48 -0.87
C GLY A 206 -5.12 8.44 -0.63
N GLN A 207 -4.94 7.54 0.34
CA GLN A 207 -5.98 6.61 0.81
C GLN A 207 -7.33 7.32 0.99
N LYS A 208 -8.41 6.69 0.51
CA LYS A 208 -9.80 7.20 0.61
C LYS A 208 -10.72 6.32 1.44
N THR A 209 -10.34 5.06 1.60
CA THR A 209 -11.17 4.02 2.19
C THR A 209 -10.67 3.60 3.57
N VAL A 210 -11.58 3.36 4.52
CA VAL A 210 -11.26 2.85 5.85
C VAL A 210 -11.77 1.41 5.99
N THR A 211 -10.86 0.48 6.29
CA THR A 211 -11.16 -0.95 6.52
C THR A 211 -11.67 -1.16 7.94
N VAL A 212 -12.92 -1.59 8.08
CA VAL A 212 -13.57 -1.92 9.34
C VAL A 212 -13.83 -3.42 9.42
N ILE A 213 -13.44 -4.02 10.54
CA ILE A 213 -13.71 -5.42 10.82
C ILE A 213 -14.92 -5.47 11.77
N ALA A 214 -16.08 -5.91 11.28
CA ALA A 214 -17.30 -6.03 12.09
C ALA A 214 -17.64 -7.49 12.41
N GLY A 215 -17.30 -8.43 11.52
CA GLY A 215 -17.27 -9.85 11.84
C GLY A 215 -15.84 -10.30 12.09
N GLU A 216 -15.63 -11.13 13.10
CA GLU A 216 -14.33 -11.71 13.41
C GLU A 216 -13.80 -12.52 12.20
N ILE A 217 -12.49 -12.47 11.98
CA ILE A 217 -11.74 -13.35 11.05
C ILE A 217 -12.36 -13.47 9.64
N PRO A 218 -12.58 -12.36 8.91
CA PRO A 218 -13.22 -12.39 7.58
C PRO A 218 -12.45 -13.24 6.55
N TRP A 219 -11.12 -13.19 6.57
CA TRP A 219 -10.24 -13.94 5.66
C TRP A 219 -9.67 -15.23 6.26
N LYS A 220 -10.12 -15.62 7.46
CA LYS A 220 -9.65 -16.84 8.18
C LYS A 220 -8.12 -16.97 8.25
N GLY A 221 -7.43 -15.84 8.40
CA GLY A 221 -5.98 -15.79 8.56
C GLY A 221 -5.18 -16.14 7.31
N TRP A 222 -5.76 -16.00 6.11
CA TRP A 222 -5.08 -16.30 4.85
C TRP A 222 -4.43 -17.70 4.83
N PHE A 223 -5.12 -18.70 5.38
CA PHE A 223 -4.65 -20.08 5.47
C PHE A 223 -3.43 -20.32 6.39
N ASN A 224 -3.03 -19.39 7.26
CA ASN A 224 -1.85 -19.52 8.14
C ASN A 224 -1.91 -20.72 9.11
N TYR A 225 -3.11 -21.23 9.38
CA TYR A 225 -3.30 -22.45 10.16
C TYR A 225 -2.88 -23.73 9.41
N ILE A 226 -2.84 -23.71 8.07
CA ILE A 226 -2.39 -24.82 7.20
C ILE A 226 -1.00 -24.54 6.62
N VAL A 227 -0.74 -23.32 6.13
CA VAL A 227 0.55 -22.95 5.54
C VAL A 227 1.58 -22.75 6.66
N LYS A 228 2.65 -23.57 6.66
CA LYS A 228 3.67 -23.57 7.73
C LYS A 228 5.08 -23.20 7.28
N ASP A 229 5.30 -22.97 5.99
CA ASP A 229 6.61 -22.63 5.43
C ASP A 229 7.21 -21.38 6.09
N TYR A 230 6.35 -20.41 6.42
CA TYR A 230 6.71 -19.19 7.14
C TYR A 230 5.66 -18.91 8.23
N PRO A 231 6.04 -18.90 9.52
CA PRO A 231 5.08 -18.69 10.61
C PRO A 231 4.35 -17.35 10.51
N ALA A 232 3.03 -17.38 10.55
CA ALA A 232 2.21 -16.17 10.51
C ALA A 232 0.98 -16.27 11.42
N ASN A 233 0.52 -15.11 11.90
CA ASN A 233 -0.76 -14.93 12.56
C ASN A 233 -1.49 -13.74 11.91
N LEU A 234 -2.28 -14.04 10.87
CA LEU A 234 -2.93 -13.06 9.99
C LEU A 234 -4.42 -12.88 10.30
N TYR A 235 -4.86 -13.22 11.51
CA TYR A 235 -6.25 -13.05 11.93
C TYR A 235 -6.54 -11.59 12.28
N GLU A 236 -7.65 -11.08 11.76
CA GLU A 236 -8.24 -9.79 12.10
C GLU A 236 -9.48 -9.97 12.97
N TYR A 237 -9.69 -9.05 13.90
CA TYR A 237 -10.72 -9.14 14.94
C TYR A 237 -11.70 -7.97 14.88
N SER A 238 -12.93 -8.24 15.33
CA SER A 238 -14.00 -7.25 15.31
C SER A 238 -13.66 -6.03 16.17
N MET A 239 -14.02 -4.86 15.65
CA MET A 239 -13.97 -3.56 16.32
C MET A 239 -15.22 -3.29 17.16
N VAL A 240 -16.21 -4.18 17.15
CA VAL A 240 -17.46 -4.05 17.90
C VAL A 240 -17.46 -5.06 19.03
N GLN A 241 -17.50 -4.57 20.26
CA GLN A 241 -17.63 -5.45 21.43
C GLN A 241 -19.10 -5.70 21.69
N VAL A 242 -19.49 -6.97 21.80
CA VAL A 242 -20.89 -7.36 21.99
C VAL A 242 -21.04 -8.08 23.33
N SER A 243 -22.10 -7.76 24.06
CA SER A 243 -22.55 -8.49 25.24
C SER A 243 -24.02 -8.84 25.14
N LYS A 244 -24.44 -9.89 25.83
CA LYS A 244 -25.85 -10.30 25.94
C LYS A 244 -26.24 -10.32 27.40
N ASP A 245 -27.23 -9.50 27.74
CA ASP A 245 -27.65 -9.33 29.13
C ASP A 245 -28.55 -10.47 29.63
N SER A 246 -28.88 -10.44 30.92
CA SER A 246 -29.74 -11.44 31.56
C SER A 246 -31.17 -11.50 31.02
N THR A 247 -31.60 -10.52 30.22
CA THR A 247 -32.90 -10.53 29.53
C THR A 247 -32.81 -11.12 28.12
N GLY A 248 -31.60 -11.46 27.67
CA GLY A 248 -31.33 -11.98 26.34
C GLY A 248 -31.15 -10.89 25.28
N LYS A 249 -31.00 -9.61 25.66
CA LYS A 249 -30.82 -8.50 24.72
C LYS A 249 -29.33 -8.28 24.44
N LEU A 250 -28.98 -8.10 23.17
CA LEU A 250 -27.63 -7.69 22.77
C LEU A 250 -27.38 -6.21 23.07
N LYS A 251 -26.18 -5.92 23.57
CA LYS A 251 -25.60 -4.58 23.70
C LYS A 251 -24.32 -4.54 22.88
N CYS A 252 -24.19 -3.53 22.03
CA CYS A 252 -23.00 -3.30 21.21
C CYS A 252 -22.27 -2.06 21.74
N ASP A 253 -20.96 -2.18 21.96
CA ASP A 253 -20.06 -1.08 22.27
C ASP A 253 -19.19 -0.78 21.04
N PHE A 254 -19.37 0.43 20.50
CA PHE A 254 -18.71 0.93 19.31
C PHE A 254 -17.51 1.83 19.61
N THR A 255 -17.09 1.96 20.88
CA THR A 255 -16.00 2.87 21.29
C THR A 255 -14.70 2.67 20.47
N VAL A 256 -14.36 1.41 20.17
CA VAL A 256 -13.18 1.07 19.36
C VAL A 256 -13.38 1.49 17.90
N LEU A 257 -14.55 1.19 17.32
CA LEU A 257 -14.91 1.59 15.96
C LEU A 257 -14.87 3.11 15.80
N ASP A 258 -15.46 3.86 16.74
CA ASP A 258 -15.54 5.32 16.69
C ASP A 258 -14.15 5.95 16.74
N ARG A 259 -13.32 5.48 17.66
CA ARG A 259 -11.94 5.97 17.79
C ARG A 259 -11.14 5.64 16.54
N TYR A 260 -11.34 4.47 15.93
CA TYR A 260 -10.67 4.07 14.70
C TYR A 260 -11.08 4.97 13.53
N LEU A 261 -12.38 5.17 13.30
CA LEU A 261 -12.88 6.07 12.26
C LEU A 261 -12.39 7.51 12.47
N ALA A 262 -12.35 7.99 13.72
CA ALA A 262 -11.85 9.32 14.04
C ALA A 262 -10.36 9.50 13.72
N SER A 263 -9.53 8.49 13.94
CA SER A 263 -8.10 8.50 13.58
C SER A 263 -7.90 8.75 12.08
N PHE A 264 -8.70 8.08 11.24
CA PHE A 264 -8.64 8.23 9.78
C PHE A 264 -9.25 9.56 9.30
N ALA A 265 -10.42 9.93 9.83
CA ALA A 265 -11.10 11.18 9.48
C ALA A 265 -10.22 12.42 9.81
N LYS A 266 -9.47 12.40 10.91
CA LYS A 266 -8.50 13.46 11.28
C LYS A 266 -7.43 13.68 10.21
N ARG A 267 -7.14 12.66 9.39
CA ARG A 267 -6.17 12.70 8.30
C ARG A 267 -6.82 12.88 6.92
N GLY A 268 -8.13 13.14 6.86
CA GLY A 268 -8.88 13.33 5.62
C GLY A 268 -9.17 12.03 4.85
N ILE A 269 -9.11 10.87 5.53
CA ILE A 269 -9.49 9.59 4.95
C ILE A 269 -10.93 9.28 5.40
N ASP A 270 -11.89 9.75 4.60
CA ASP A 270 -13.30 9.71 4.99
C ASP A 270 -14.26 9.52 3.81
N GLN A 271 -13.80 9.08 2.63
CA GLN A 271 -14.68 8.97 1.46
C GLN A 271 -15.46 7.65 1.42
N GLU A 272 -14.91 6.58 1.99
CA GLU A 272 -15.53 5.25 2.01
C GLU A 272 -15.16 4.50 3.30
N ILE A 273 -16.12 3.75 3.83
CA ILE A 273 -15.92 2.83 4.95
C ILE A 273 -16.33 1.43 4.50
N GLU A 274 -15.38 0.51 4.52
CA GLU A 274 -15.56 -0.87 4.10
C GLU A 274 -15.72 -1.80 5.29
N ILE A 275 -16.88 -2.43 5.41
CA ILE A 275 -17.17 -3.35 6.50
C ILE A 275 -16.97 -4.79 6.04
N PHE A 276 -15.97 -5.44 6.63
CA PHE A 276 -15.67 -6.86 6.44
C PHE A 276 -16.33 -7.73 7.51
N GLY A 277 -16.57 -8.98 7.15
CA GLY A 277 -16.97 -10.04 8.09
C GLY A 277 -18.47 -10.29 8.20
N LEU A 278 -19.30 -9.58 7.42
CA LEU A 278 -20.76 -9.71 7.43
C LEU A 278 -21.37 -10.21 6.10
N LEU A 279 -20.54 -10.33 5.06
CA LEU A 279 -20.92 -10.86 3.74
C LEU A 279 -19.69 -11.47 3.07
N GLY A 280 -19.83 -12.66 2.47
CA GLY A 280 -18.75 -13.27 1.67
C GLY A 280 -17.50 -13.64 2.47
N VAL A 281 -17.67 -14.03 3.73
CA VAL A 281 -16.62 -14.50 4.63
C VAL A 281 -15.98 -15.76 4.08
N TRP A 282 -14.63 -15.81 4.07
CA TRP A 282 -13.89 -16.92 3.50
C TRP A 282 -14.20 -18.24 4.23
N LYS A 283 -14.30 -19.32 3.46
CA LYS A 283 -14.58 -20.69 3.93
C LYS A 283 -13.48 -21.67 3.51
N PRO A 284 -12.25 -21.50 4.00
CA PRO A 284 -11.16 -22.39 3.67
C PRO A 284 -11.36 -23.76 4.33
N PRO A 285 -10.72 -24.83 3.80
CA PRO A 285 -10.87 -26.19 4.32
C PRO A 285 -10.46 -26.31 5.80
N PHE A 286 -11.16 -27.16 6.54
CA PHE A 286 -10.84 -27.53 7.94
C PHE A 286 -10.91 -26.40 8.97
N PHE A 287 -11.27 -25.18 8.58
CA PHE A 287 -11.45 -24.10 9.54
C PHE A 287 -12.80 -24.23 10.26
N PRO A 288 -12.87 -24.15 11.60
CA PRO A 288 -14.12 -24.24 12.35
C PRO A 288 -15.14 -23.19 11.91
N GLN A 289 -16.41 -23.61 11.82
CA GLN A 289 -17.49 -22.74 11.37
C GLN A 289 -18.45 -22.47 12.52
N VAL A 290 -18.98 -21.24 12.55
CA VAL A 290 -20.13 -20.87 13.37
C VAL A 290 -21.32 -20.79 12.43
N THR A 291 -22.31 -21.64 12.67
CA THR A 291 -23.53 -21.67 11.86
C THR A 291 -24.60 -20.85 12.51
N ILE A 292 -25.19 -19.95 11.72
CA ILE A 292 -26.33 -19.14 12.13
C ILE A 292 -27.58 -19.83 11.63
N LYS A 293 -28.40 -20.31 12.57
CA LYS A 293 -29.66 -20.97 12.28
C LYS A 293 -30.58 -20.04 11.47
N ASP A 294 -31.14 -20.60 10.41
CA ASP A 294 -32.05 -19.92 9.48
C ASP A 294 -31.42 -18.73 8.75
N TYR A 295 -30.09 -18.72 8.60
CA TYR A 295 -29.35 -17.73 7.81
C TYR A 295 -28.44 -18.43 6.77
N PRO A 296 -28.29 -17.89 5.54
CA PRO A 296 -27.58 -18.58 4.46
C PRO A 296 -26.08 -18.76 4.67
N GLU A 297 -25.42 -17.85 5.40
CA GLU A 297 -23.97 -17.81 5.52
C GLU A 297 -23.48 -18.10 6.94
N ASN A 298 -22.25 -18.62 7.07
CA ASN A 298 -21.59 -18.77 8.37
C ASN A 298 -20.80 -17.49 8.67
N LEU A 299 -21.18 -16.76 9.71
CA LEU A 299 -20.51 -15.55 10.17
C LEU A 299 -19.95 -15.76 11.57
N VAL A 300 -18.96 -14.96 11.96
CA VAL A 300 -18.33 -15.06 13.29
C VAL A 300 -18.52 -13.73 14.00
N VAL A 301 -19.59 -13.62 14.79
CA VAL A 301 -19.82 -12.48 15.68
C VAL A 301 -19.82 -12.99 17.10
N ARG A 302 -18.86 -12.54 17.89
CA ARG A 302 -18.61 -13.04 19.26
C ARG A 302 -19.25 -12.08 20.27
N TYR A 303 -19.83 -12.61 21.34
CA TYR A 303 -20.39 -11.82 22.43
C TYR A 303 -20.05 -12.40 23.80
N LEU A 304 -20.02 -11.56 24.83
CA LEU A 304 -19.98 -11.98 26.23
C LEU A 304 -21.41 -12.23 26.73
N ASP A 305 -21.73 -13.46 27.13
CA ASP A 305 -22.95 -13.74 27.87
C ASP A 305 -22.77 -13.29 29.33
N GLU A 306 -23.48 -12.24 29.74
CA GLU A 306 -23.38 -11.67 31.09
C GLU A 306 -23.95 -12.61 32.16
N THR A 307 -24.82 -13.57 31.78
CA THR A 307 -25.43 -14.52 32.72
C THR A 307 -24.48 -15.66 33.05
N THR A 308 -23.77 -16.17 32.03
CA THR A 308 -22.82 -17.28 32.20
C THR A 308 -21.38 -16.82 32.38
N GLU A 309 -21.09 -15.54 32.17
CA GLU A 309 -19.74 -14.95 32.16
C GLU A 309 -18.80 -15.61 31.14
N THR A 310 -19.34 -16.08 30.02
CA THR A 310 -18.57 -16.78 28.97
C THR A 310 -18.68 -16.09 27.62
N MET A 311 -17.61 -16.15 26.83
CA MET A 311 -17.66 -15.76 25.43
C MET A 311 -18.40 -16.82 24.60
N GLN A 312 -19.36 -16.36 23.78
CA GLN A 312 -20.16 -17.17 22.87
C GLN A 312 -20.22 -16.52 21.48
N PHE A 313 -20.87 -17.16 20.52
CA PHE A 313 -21.06 -16.65 19.16
C PHE A 313 -22.54 -16.55 18.81
N ILE A 314 -22.90 -15.54 18.02
CA ILE A 314 -24.25 -15.44 17.45
C ILE A 314 -24.50 -16.65 16.55
N ASP A 315 -25.56 -17.38 16.82
CA ASP A 315 -25.92 -18.64 16.16
C ASP A 315 -27.38 -18.65 15.64
N ASN A 316 -28.07 -17.51 15.67
CA ASN A 316 -29.45 -17.37 15.22
C ASN A 316 -29.71 -16.04 14.51
N VAL A 317 -30.64 -16.05 13.56
CA VAL A 317 -30.94 -14.90 12.69
C VAL A 317 -31.49 -13.68 13.44
N ALA A 318 -32.20 -13.87 14.56
CA ALA A 318 -32.77 -12.76 15.33
C ALA A 318 -31.68 -11.91 15.98
N ASP A 319 -30.72 -12.55 16.64
CA ASP A 319 -29.56 -11.89 17.23
C ASP A 319 -28.66 -11.26 16.15
N LEU A 320 -28.45 -11.96 15.02
CA LEU A 320 -27.72 -11.38 13.88
C LEU A 320 -28.41 -10.11 13.36
N THR A 321 -29.73 -10.14 13.20
CA THR A 321 -30.51 -8.97 12.75
C THR A 321 -30.36 -7.81 13.72
N ASN A 322 -30.43 -8.07 15.02
CA ASN A 322 -30.24 -7.04 16.05
C ASN A 322 -28.83 -6.43 16.00
N TYR A 323 -27.80 -7.26 15.82
CA TYR A 323 -26.42 -6.80 15.69
C TYR A 323 -26.20 -5.94 14.44
N VAL A 324 -26.63 -6.42 13.28
CA VAL A 324 -26.47 -5.70 12.00
C VAL A 324 -27.21 -4.36 12.05
N LYS A 325 -28.45 -4.34 12.55
CA LYS A 325 -29.21 -3.10 12.71
C LYS A 325 -28.53 -2.13 13.66
N ALA A 326 -28.08 -2.59 14.83
CA ALA A 326 -27.39 -1.72 15.79
C ALA A 326 -26.12 -1.09 15.18
N LEU A 327 -25.34 -1.84 14.41
CA LEU A 327 -24.17 -1.31 13.72
C LEU A 327 -24.55 -0.26 12.67
N CYS A 328 -25.53 -0.54 11.82
CA CYS A 328 -25.97 0.39 10.78
C CYS A 328 -26.61 1.66 11.37
N ASP A 329 -27.46 1.52 12.39
CA ASP A 329 -28.09 2.63 13.10
C ASP A 329 -27.00 3.53 13.70
N HIS A 330 -25.98 2.95 14.34
CA HIS A 330 -24.85 3.69 14.90
C HIS A 330 -24.04 4.45 13.83
N LEU A 331 -23.74 3.82 12.69
CA LEU A 331 -23.06 4.48 11.56
C LEU A 331 -23.90 5.61 10.94
N ASN A 332 -25.22 5.50 10.98
CA ASN A 332 -26.14 6.56 10.58
C ASN A 332 -26.18 7.70 11.61
N GLU A 333 -26.14 7.39 12.92
CA GLU A 333 -26.00 8.39 13.99
C GLU A 333 -24.69 9.17 13.88
N LEU A 334 -23.60 8.52 13.48
CA LEU A 334 -22.32 9.17 13.13
C LEU A 334 -22.35 9.96 11.82
N GLN A 335 -23.45 9.92 11.06
CA GLN A 335 -23.63 10.60 9.77
C GLN A 335 -22.62 10.15 8.69
N VAL A 336 -22.14 8.92 8.78
CA VAL A 336 -21.22 8.33 7.79
C VAL A 336 -21.87 7.27 6.91
N TRP A 337 -23.14 6.93 7.15
CA TRP A 337 -23.86 5.84 6.48
C TRP A 337 -23.77 5.85 4.95
N GLU A 338 -23.88 7.02 4.32
CA GLU A 338 -23.80 7.14 2.85
C GLU A 338 -22.47 6.65 2.25
N LYS A 339 -21.41 6.63 3.07
CA LYS A 339 -20.04 6.23 2.72
C LYS A 339 -19.78 4.75 3.03
N VAL A 340 -20.71 4.06 3.69
CA VAL A 340 -20.53 2.69 4.17
C VAL A 340 -20.87 1.69 3.06
N ARG A 341 -20.02 0.68 2.91
CA ARG A 341 -20.26 -0.47 2.03
C ARG A 341 -19.90 -1.75 2.79
N LEU A 342 -20.76 -2.77 2.78
CA LEU A 342 -20.28 -4.13 3.10
C LEU A 342 -19.42 -4.60 1.94
N ILE A 343 -18.27 -5.17 2.26
CA ILE A 343 -17.35 -5.67 1.23
C ILE A 343 -17.14 -7.17 1.32
N ALA A 344 -17.13 -7.81 0.16
CA ALA A 344 -16.75 -9.21 -0.01
C ALA A 344 -15.53 -9.35 -0.92
N ASP A 345 -14.67 -10.30 -0.58
CA ASP A 345 -13.39 -10.56 -1.25
C ASP A 345 -13.46 -11.84 -2.09
N GLU A 346 -13.59 -11.66 -3.41
CA GLU A 346 -13.59 -12.70 -4.44
C GLU A 346 -14.49 -13.92 -4.17
N PRO A 347 -15.83 -13.75 -4.10
CA PRO A 347 -16.76 -14.86 -3.97
C PRO A 347 -16.51 -15.94 -5.03
N LYS A 348 -16.48 -17.21 -4.63
CA LYS A 348 -16.18 -18.31 -5.56
C LYS A 348 -17.46 -18.90 -6.16
N GLN A 349 -17.36 -19.55 -7.32
CA GLN A 349 -18.51 -20.14 -8.05
C GLN A 349 -19.40 -21.03 -7.17
N ALA A 350 -18.79 -21.85 -6.31
CA ALA A 350 -19.51 -22.75 -5.42
C ALA A 350 -20.36 -22.02 -4.35
N GLN A 351 -20.05 -20.75 -4.09
CA GLN A 351 -20.69 -19.90 -3.07
C GLN A 351 -21.73 -18.94 -3.69
N LEU A 352 -21.92 -18.95 -5.02
CA LEU A 352 -22.72 -17.93 -5.70
C LEU A 352 -24.17 -17.86 -5.18
N LYS A 353 -24.83 -19.01 -5.02
CA LYS A 353 -26.20 -19.06 -4.50
C LYS A 353 -26.26 -18.55 -3.06
N GLU A 354 -25.35 -19.03 -2.23
CA GLU A 354 -25.24 -18.63 -0.82
C GLU A 354 -25.01 -17.13 -0.68
N PHE A 355 -24.11 -16.56 -1.48
CA PHE A 355 -23.84 -15.12 -1.52
C PHE A 355 -25.09 -14.32 -1.90
N LYS A 356 -25.81 -14.71 -2.95
CA LYS A 356 -27.05 -14.03 -3.38
C LYS A 356 -28.14 -14.11 -2.30
N ASP A 357 -28.28 -15.25 -1.64
CA ASP A 357 -29.24 -15.44 -0.56
C ASP A 357 -28.87 -14.60 0.68
N ALA A 358 -27.58 -14.57 1.07
CA ALA A 358 -27.07 -13.77 2.18
C ALA A 358 -27.25 -12.27 1.92
N LEU A 359 -26.91 -11.81 0.70
CA LEU A 359 -27.14 -10.43 0.27
C LEU A 359 -28.62 -10.05 0.34
N SER A 360 -29.51 -10.93 -0.14
CA SER A 360 -30.95 -10.73 -0.05
C SER A 360 -31.43 -10.63 1.40
N ALA A 361 -30.94 -11.51 2.29
CA ALA A 361 -31.26 -11.47 3.71
C ALA A 361 -30.77 -10.18 4.37
N LEU A 362 -29.56 -9.72 4.06
CA LEU A 362 -29.03 -8.44 4.56
C LEU A 362 -29.86 -7.25 4.08
N LYS A 363 -30.26 -7.22 2.79
CA LYS A 363 -31.15 -6.16 2.27
C LYS A 363 -32.57 -6.23 2.86
N GLN A 364 -33.02 -7.37 3.40
CA GLN A 364 -34.26 -7.42 4.18
C GLN A 364 -34.07 -6.84 5.58
N MET A 365 -32.88 -6.98 6.18
CA MET A 365 -32.54 -6.36 7.46
C MET A 365 -32.36 -4.84 7.33
N VAL A 366 -31.65 -4.40 6.28
CA VAL A 366 -31.27 -3.01 6.00
C VAL A 366 -31.44 -2.73 4.49
N PRO A 367 -32.61 -2.22 4.04
CA PRO A 367 -32.96 -2.11 2.62
C PRO A 367 -32.04 -1.26 1.73
N ASP A 368 -31.45 -0.21 2.29
CA ASP A 368 -30.60 0.76 1.61
C ASP A 368 -29.09 0.45 1.70
N LEU A 369 -28.75 -0.73 2.23
CA LEU A 369 -27.36 -1.19 2.36
C LEU A 369 -26.65 -1.24 1.00
N LYS A 370 -25.49 -0.56 0.94
CA LYS A 370 -24.58 -0.59 -0.22
C LYS A 370 -23.54 -1.70 -0.07
N VAL A 371 -23.15 -2.28 -1.20
CA VAL A 371 -22.20 -3.40 -1.26
C VAL A 371 -21.09 -3.14 -2.26
N LYS A 372 -19.87 -3.47 -1.87
CA LYS A 372 -18.68 -3.52 -2.73
C LYS A 372 -18.20 -4.96 -2.86
N VAL A 373 -17.72 -5.36 -4.03
CA VAL A 373 -17.15 -6.70 -4.21
C VAL A 373 -15.87 -6.63 -5.03
N ALA A 374 -14.84 -7.34 -4.55
CA ALA A 374 -13.63 -7.60 -5.32
C ALA A 374 -13.83 -8.84 -6.22
N PHE A 375 -13.49 -8.72 -7.51
CA PHE A 375 -13.73 -9.75 -8.53
C PHE A 375 -12.45 -10.15 -9.27
N ASP A 376 -12.11 -11.43 -9.20
CA ASP A 376 -11.00 -12.05 -9.95
C ASP A 376 -11.45 -12.72 -11.26
N LYS A 377 -12.75 -13.08 -11.37
CA LYS A 377 -13.27 -13.96 -12.41
C LYS A 377 -14.50 -13.40 -13.12
N GLU A 378 -14.44 -13.38 -14.45
CA GLU A 378 -15.52 -12.92 -15.32
C GLU A 378 -16.88 -13.60 -15.05
N PRO A 379 -17.00 -14.94 -14.91
CA PRO A 379 -18.30 -15.56 -14.67
C PRO A 379 -18.98 -15.08 -13.38
N ILE A 380 -18.20 -14.85 -12.32
CA ILE A 380 -18.72 -14.34 -11.05
C ILE A 380 -19.10 -12.86 -11.19
N LEU A 381 -18.24 -12.07 -11.82
CA LEU A 381 -18.49 -10.65 -12.10
C LEU A 381 -19.80 -10.45 -12.87
N ASN A 382 -20.02 -11.20 -13.96
CA ASN A 382 -21.23 -11.09 -14.76
C ASN A 382 -22.51 -11.43 -13.98
N GLU A 383 -22.44 -12.38 -13.05
CA GLU A 383 -23.57 -12.83 -12.24
C GLU A 383 -23.90 -11.91 -11.07
N LEU A 384 -22.90 -11.24 -10.48
CA LEU A 384 -23.05 -10.45 -9.26
C LEU A 384 -23.02 -8.95 -9.47
N ALA A 385 -22.37 -8.44 -10.53
CA ALA A 385 -22.29 -7.00 -10.78
C ALA A 385 -23.67 -6.30 -10.75
N PRO A 386 -24.77 -6.85 -11.34
CA PRO A 386 -26.08 -6.20 -11.26
C PRO A 386 -26.69 -6.07 -9.85
N LEU A 387 -26.11 -6.75 -8.85
CA LEU A 387 -26.59 -6.79 -7.46
C LEU A 387 -25.72 -5.97 -6.50
N VAL A 388 -24.64 -5.37 -7.00
CA VAL A 388 -23.55 -4.74 -6.24
C VAL A 388 -23.46 -3.27 -6.64
N ASP A 389 -23.13 -2.40 -5.70
CA ASP A 389 -23.09 -0.95 -5.91
C ASP A 389 -21.72 -0.47 -6.41
N THR A 390 -20.64 -1.10 -5.93
CA THR A 390 -19.25 -0.75 -6.28
C THR A 390 -18.44 -1.99 -6.66
N LEU A 391 -17.67 -1.88 -7.74
CA LEU A 391 -16.87 -2.98 -8.28
C LEU A 391 -15.38 -2.70 -8.09
N ALA A 392 -14.65 -3.64 -7.51
CA ALA A 392 -13.19 -3.68 -7.61
C ALA A 392 -12.80 -4.90 -8.47
N THR A 393 -12.26 -4.70 -9.66
CA THR A 393 -11.97 -5.81 -10.59
C THR A 393 -10.48 -6.06 -10.73
N SER A 394 -10.08 -7.31 -10.93
CA SER A 394 -8.68 -7.62 -11.20
C SER A 394 -8.16 -6.82 -12.39
N PHE A 395 -6.85 -6.59 -12.45
CA PHE A 395 -6.26 -5.88 -13.59
C PHE A 395 -6.65 -6.49 -14.95
N TYR A 396 -6.75 -7.82 -15.02
CA TYR A 396 -7.26 -8.55 -16.18
C TYR A 396 -8.71 -8.18 -16.51
N CYS A 397 -9.64 -8.34 -15.56
CA CYS A 397 -11.05 -8.03 -15.79
C CYS A 397 -11.26 -6.57 -16.21
N THR A 398 -10.53 -5.64 -15.60
CA THR A 398 -10.57 -4.22 -15.95
C THR A 398 -10.06 -3.99 -17.37
N SER A 399 -8.95 -4.62 -17.75
CA SER A 399 -8.36 -4.53 -19.08
C SER A 399 -9.29 -5.06 -20.17
N GLN A 400 -10.08 -6.10 -19.87
CA GLN A 400 -11.02 -6.69 -20.83
C GLN A 400 -12.38 -5.94 -20.88
N PHE A 401 -12.91 -5.54 -19.73
CA PHE A 401 -14.32 -5.13 -19.59
C PHE A 401 -14.51 -3.71 -19.06
N GLY A 402 -13.44 -2.96 -18.78
CA GLY A 402 -13.48 -1.65 -18.10
C GLY A 402 -14.54 -0.69 -18.63
N SER A 403 -14.63 -0.49 -19.95
CA SER A 403 -15.64 0.42 -20.53
C SER A 403 -17.09 -0.05 -20.30
N LYS A 404 -17.34 -1.37 -20.32
CA LYS A 404 -18.66 -1.95 -20.01
C LYS A 404 -19.00 -1.78 -18.53
N LEU A 405 -18.01 -1.98 -17.65
CA LEU A 405 -18.18 -1.83 -16.21
C LEU A 405 -18.44 -0.38 -15.83
N GLN A 406 -17.69 0.57 -16.38
CA GLN A 406 -17.90 1.99 -16.15
C GLN A 406 -19.26 2.47 -16.69
N ALA A 407 -19.76 1.88 -17.77
CA ALA A 407 -21.09 2.20 -18.29
C ALA A 407 -22.23 1.69 -17.37
N SER A 408 -22.03 0.56 -16.68
CA SER A 408 -23.03 0.03 -15.74
C SER A 408 -22.89 0.59 -14.31
N HIS A 409 -21.69 1.01 -13.91
CA HIS A 409 -21.36 1.50 -12.57
C HIS A 409 -20.54 2.81 -12.66
N PRO A 410 -21.12 3.90 -13.20
CA PRO A 410 -20.37 5.11 -13.48
C PRO A 410 -19.76 5.71 -12.22
N GLY A 411 -18.42 5.73 -12.15
CA GLY A 411 -17.68 6.30 -11.03
C GLY A 411 -17.54 5.39 -9.83
N GLU A 412 -17.93 4.12 -9.96
CA GLU A 412 -17.94 3.11 -8.89
C GLU A 412 -17.15 1.84 -9.32
N VAL A 413 -16.14 2.02 -10.18
CA VAL A 413 -15.27 0.94 -10.67
C VAL A 413 -13.82 1.25 -10.35
N GLN A 414 -13.21 0.41 -9.51
CA GLN A 414 -11.77 0.36 -9.28
C GLN A 414 -11.18 -0.87 -9.96
N TYR A 415 -9.87 -0.85 -10.20
CA TYR A 415 -9.13 -2.09 -10.43
C TYR A 415 -8.23 -2.40 -9.24
N TYR A 416 -7.81 -3.66 -9.13
CA TYR A 416 -6.81 -4.05 -8.13
C TYR A 416 -5.66 -4.86 -8.73
N ILE A 417 -4.54 -4.78 -8.02
CA ILE A 417 -3.40 -5.69 -8.14
C ILE A 417 -3.23 -6.46 -6.82
N CYS A 418 -2.83 -7.72 -6.93
CA CYS A 418 -2.62 -8.65 -5.83
C CYS A 418 -1.43 -9.55 -6.20
N ASN A 419 -1.52 -10.85 -5.98
CA ASN A 419 -0.59 -11.86 -6.48
C ASN A 419 -0.51 -11.94 -8.02
N TYR A 420 -1.45 -11.32 -8.72
CA TYR A 420 -1.45 -11.08 -10.16
C TYR A 420 -1.78 -9.60 -10.48
N PRO A 421 -1.34 -9.08 -11.64
CA PRO A 421 -0.52 -9.75 -12.66
C PRO A 421 0.94 -9.93 -12.22
N ASP A 422 1.74 -10.67 -12.99
CA ASP A 422 3.19 -10.75 -12.81
C ASP A 422 3.89 -9.38 -12.96
N HIS A 423 3.40 -8.53 -13.88
CA HIS A 423 3.72 -7.10 -13.99
C HIS A 423 2.54 -6.35 -14.66
N PRO A 424 2.32 -5.05 -14.38
CA PRO A 424 3.00 -4.24 -13.39
C PRO A 424 2.44 -4.52 -12.00
N ASN A 425 3.33 -4.70 -11.02
CA ASN A 425 2.92 -4.95 -9.64
C ASN A 425 3.85 -4.28 -8.62
N THR A 426 3.65 -4.61 -7.35
CA THR A 426 4.30 -4.02 -6.17
C THR A 426 5.03 -5.08 -5.35
N PHE A 427 5.54 -6.12 -6.00
CA PHE A 427 6.30 -7.18 -5.31
C PHE A 427 7.70 -6.69 -4.96
N LEU A 428 8.33 -7.39 -4.00
CA LEU A 428 9.69 -7.10 -3.56
C LEU A 428 10.72 -7.20 -4.69
N HIS A 429 10.44 -7.99 -5.74
CA HIS A 429 11.31 -8.13 -6.91
C HIS A 429 10.87 -7.26 -8.11
N SER A 430 9.63 -6.76 -8.12
CA SER A 430 9.10 -5.93 -9.22
C SER A 430 9.92 -4.64 -9.32
N PRO A 431 10.39 -4.25 -10.52
CA PRO A 431 10.92 -2.91 -10.77
C PRO A 431 10.07 -1.83 -10.09
N LEU A 432 10.72 -0.90 -9.39
CA LEU A 432 10.06 0.17 -8.62
C LEU A 432 9.11 1.03 -9.49
N LEU A 433 9.45 1.20 -10.77
CA LEU A 433 8.63 1.93 -11.72
C LEU A 433 7.28 1.26 -12.03
N GLU A 434 7.12 -0.05 -11.80
CA GLU A 434 5.82 -0.71 -11.92
C GLU A 434 4.83 -0.22 -10.86
N THR A 435 5.32 0.15 -9.68
CA THR A 435 4.50 0.77 -8.63
C THR A 435 4.10 2.19 -9.02
N ARG A 436 5.03 2.97 -9.56
CA ARG A 436 4.77 4.33 -10.05
C ARG A 436 3.77 4.35 -11.21
N LEU A 437 3.87 3.37 -12.11
CA LEU A 437 3.04 3.24 -13.30
C LEU A 437 1.54 3.12 -12.99
N GLN A 438 1.18 2.65 -11.80
CA GLN A 438 -0.22 2.51 -11.38
C GLN A 438 -1.00 3.84 -11.46
N GLY A 439 -0.32 4.98 -11.22
CA GLY A 439 -0.94 6.31 -11.36
C GLY A 439 -1.36 6.61 -12.79
N THR A 440 -0.46 6.37 -13.75
CA THR A 440 -0.73 6.54 -15.18
C THR A 440 -1.79 5.55 -15.69
N LEU A 441 -1.75 4.30 -15.24
CA LEU A 441 -2.74 3.28 -15.60
C LEU A 441 -4.14 3.65 -15.11
N THR A 442 -4.25 4.10 -13.86
CA THR A 442 -5.52 4.58 -13.29
C THR A 442 -6.05 5.78 -14.07
N ALA A 443 -5.18 6.69 -14.51
CA ALA A 443 -5.59 7.85 -15.30
C ALA A 443 -6.01 7.49 -16.74
N PHE A 444 -5.53 6.37 -17.28
CA PHE A 444 -5.83 5.91 -18.64
C PHE A 444 -7.05 4.99 -18.72
N LEU A 445 -7.19 4.07 -17.76
CA LEU A 445 -8.31 3.15 -17.67
C LEU A 445 -9.60 3.89 -17.26
N PRO A 446 -10.79 3.40 -17.67
CA PRO A 446 -12.08 3.98 -17.30
C PRO A 446 -12.48 3.54 -15.88
N VAL A 447 -11.68 3.92 -14.88
CA VAL A 447 -11.84 3.58 -13.46
C VAL A 447 -11.71 4.85 -12.62
N ASN A 448 -12.17 4.80 -11.37
CA ASN A 448 -12.01 5.91 -10.41
C ASN A 448 -10.77 5.74 -9.51
N GLY A 449 -10.13 4.56 -9.48
CA GLY A 449 -9.07 4.29 -8.52
C GLY A 449 -8.42 2.92 -8.59
N LEU A 450 -7.52 2.70 -7.63
CA LEU A 450 -6.72 1.50 -7.43
C LEU A 450 -7.01 0.92 -6.05
N LEU A 451 -7.26 -0.39 -5.99
CA LEU A 451 -7.30 -1.18 -4.76
C LEU A 451 -6.03 -2.05 -4.63
N ARG A 452 -5.52 -2.17 -3.39
CA ARG A 452 -4.48 -3.14 -3.02
C ARG A 452 -4.81 -3.75 -1.67
N TRP A 453 -4.80 -5.08 -1.58
CA TRP A 453 -5.37 -5.78 -0.41
C TRP A 453 -4.57 -5.68 0.90
N ALA A 454 -3.34 -5.15 0.90
CA ALA A 454 -2.53 -5.17 2.12
C ALA A 454 -1.62 -3.95 2.28
N PHE A 455 -1.82 -3.21 3.37
CA PHE A 455 -0.85 -2.23 3.85
C PHE A 455 0.21 -2.90 4.73
N ASN A 456 -0.22 -3.71 5.70
CA ASN A 456 0.61 -4.24 6.78
C ASN A 456 0.23 -5.68 7.22
N CYS A 457 -0.06 -6.58 6.27
CA CYS A 457 -0.38 -7.98 6.57
C CYS A 457 0.91 -8.82 6.80
N TRP A 458 1.50 -8.66 7.98
CA TRP A 458 2.84 -9.18 8.26
C TRP A 458 2.86 -10.62 8.81
N PRO A 459 3.78 -11.48 8.34
CA PRO A 459 4.12 -12.73 9.03
C PRO A 459 4.82 -12.43 10.37
N SER A 460 5.02 -13.46 11.19
CA SER A 460 5.46 -13.29 12.59
C SER A 460 6.83 -12.61 12.73
N ASN A 461 7.71 -12.79 11.74
CA ASN A 461 9.10 -12.29 11.76
C ASN A 461 9.34 -11.18 10.72
N ALA A 462 8.32 -10.38 10.40
CA ALA A 462 8.38 -9.40 9.29
C ALA A 462 9.47 -8.31 9.42
N ARG A 463 10.10 -8.14 10.58
CA ARG A 463 11.28 -7.27 10.73
C ARG A 463 12.50 -7.80 9.93
N GLU A 464 12.58 -9.11 9.73
CA GLU A 464 13.69 -9.80 9.06
C GLU A 464 13.25 -10.55 7.80
N ASP A 465 12.05 -11.15 7.82
CA ASP A 465 11.54 -11.99 6.74
C ASP A 465 10.04 -11.77 6.52
N ILE A 466 9.70 -11.26 5.34
CA ILE A 466 8.30 -11.00 4.94
C ILE A 466 7.69 -12.12 4.10
N ARG A 467 8.41 -13.22 3.86
CA ARG A 467 7.90 -14.35 3.07
C ARG A 467 6.70 -14.98 3.77
N TYR A 468 5.67 -15.28 2.97
CA TYR A 468 4.49 -15.99 3.41
C TYR A 468 3.82 -16.66 2.22
N ASN A 469 3.45 -17.95 2.36
CA ASN A 469 2.78 -18.73 1.32
C ASN A 469 3.37 -18.51 -0.09
N THR A 470 4.70 -18.62 -0.23
CA THR A 470 5.43 -18.16 -1.43
C THR A 470 5.12 -18.97 -2.70
N SER A 471 4.35 -20.06 -2.58
CA SER A 471 3.81 -20.81 -3.70
C SER A 471 2.60 -20.14 -4.35
N SER A 472 1.87 -19.31 -3.60
CA SER A 472 0.62 -18.67 -4.03
C SER A 472 0.70 -17.14 -4.02
N LEU A 473 1.55 -16.57 -3.16
CA LEU A 473 1.75 -15.13 -3.02
C LEU A 473 3.20 -14.76 -3.34
N PRO A 474 3.45 -13.91 -4.35
CA PRO A 474 4.75 -13.31 -4.56
C PRO A 474 5.22 -12.52 -3.34
N ILE A 475 6.52 -12.58 -3.05
CA ILE A 475 7.10 -11.96 -1.86
C ILE A 475 6.94 -10.43 -1.95
N GLY A 476 6.40 -9.82 -0.89
CA GLY A 476 6.07 -8.39 -0.85
C GLY A 476 4.63 -8.05 -1.20
N ASP A 477 3.82 -9.01 -1.70
CA ASP A 477 2.39 -8.78 -1.97
C ASP A 477 1.62 -8.39 -0.69
N ASN A 478 1.96 -9.00 0.44
CA ASN A 478 1.29 -8.84 1.72
C ASN A 478 1.60 -7.53 2.50
N CYS A 479 2.49 -6.65 2.02
CA CYS A 479 2.77 -5.40 2.72
C CYS A 479 3.39 -4.31 1.82
N LEU A 480 3.13 -3.04 2.18
CA LEU A 480 3.80 -1.85 1.63
C LEU A 480 4.69 -1.14 2.66
N VAL A 481 4.52 -1.44 3.94
CA VAL A 481 5.32 -0.89 5.03
C VAL A 481 5.88 -2.02 5.89
N TYR A 482 6.86 -1.68 6.74
CA TYR A 482 7.59 -2.61 7.57
C TYR A 482 7.49 -2.23 9.05
N PRO A 483 7.46 -3.21 9.98
CA PRO A 483 7.54 -2.92 11.41
C PRO A 483 8.99 -2.53 11.78
N GLY A 484 9.15 -1.39 12.46
CA GLY A 484 10.43 -0.94 13.00
C GLY A 484 10.76 -1.58 14.35
N GLU A 485 12.05 -1.63 14.68
CA GLU A 485 12.53 -2.00 16.03
C GLU A 485 12.27 -0.89 17.05
N ASN A 486 12.19 0.35 16.58
CA ASN A 486 11.85 1.53 17.37
C ASN A 486 10.36 1.63 17.76
N GLY A 487 9.55 0.64 17.39
CA GLY A 487 8.11 0.63 17.63
C GLY A 487 7.28 1.41 16.61
N HIS A 488 7.88 1.97 15.55
CA HIS A 488 7.18 2.76 14.52
C HIS A 488 7.05 2.02 13.18
N LEU A 489 6.33 2.62 12.23
CA LEU A 489 6.14 2.09 10.89
C LEU A 489 7.21 2.64 9.93
N LEU A 490 7.96 1.73 9.31
CA LEU A 490 9.00 2.06 8.34
C LEU A 490 8.47 1.96 6.90
N LEU A 491 8.84 2.92 6.06
CA LEU A 491 8.37 3.00 4.68
C LEU A 491 9.17 2.07 3.77
N SER A 492 8.59 1.70 2.63
CA SER A 492 9.30 0.99 1.56
C SER A 492 9.66 1.92 0.40
N LEU A 493 10.62 1.51 -0.44
CA LEU A 493 10.85 2.17 -1.73
C LEU A 493 9.59 2.05 -2.62
N ARG A 494 8.84 0.95 -2.54
CA ARG A 494 7.54 0.81 -3.23
C ARG A 494 6.53 1.86 -2.80
N TYR A 495 6.43 2.13 -1.50
CA TYR A 495 5.60 3.21 -0.96
C TYR A 495 6.02 4.57 -1.53
N LYS A 496 7.34 4.85 -1.59
CA LYS A 496 7.85 6.10 -2.19
C LYS A 496 7.47 6.25 -3.67
N GLN A 497 7.43 5.15 -4.41
CA GLN A 497 6.97 5.16 -5.81
C GLN A 497 5.45 5.29 -5.94
N LEU A 498 4.67 4.84 -4.95
CA LEU A 498 3.23 5.07 -4.94
C LEU A 498 2.90 6.54 -4.68
N GLU A 499 3.69 7.25 -3.86
CA GLU A 499 3.59 8.72 -3.76
C GLU A 499 3.83 9.39 -5.13
N ARG A 500 4.80 8.89 -5.92
CA ARG A 500 5.02 9.38 -7.29
C ARG A 500 3.85 9.05 -8.22
N ALA A 501 3.24 7.87 -8.08
CA ALA A 501 2.06 7.49 -8.86
C ALA A 501 0.92 8.49 -8.66
N VAL A 502 0.69 8.93 -7.41
CA VAL A 502 -0.33 9.92 -7.07
C VAL A 502 -0.03 11.28 -7.72
N GLU A 503 1.22 11.74 -7.65
CA GLU A 503 1.63 12.99 -8.32
C GLU A 503 1.41 12.91 -9.83
N ASP A 504 1.82 11.80 -10.46
CA ASP A 504 1.68 11.60 -11.89
C ASP A 504 0.19 11.55 -12.30
N PHE A 505 -0.67 10.85 -11.55
CA PHE A 505 -2.12 10.86 -11.76
C PHE A 505 -2.69 12.29 -11.70
N SER A 506 -2.32 13.06 -10.67
CA SER A 506 -2.80 14.43 -10.51
C SER A 506 -2.33 15.36 -11.63
N LEU A 507 -1.09 15.19 -12.10
CA LEU A 507 -0.54 15.95 -13.21
C LEU A 507 -1.30 15.62 -14.51
N ILE A 508 -1.54 14.33 -14.78
CA ILE A 508 -2.30 13.87 -15.95
C ILE A 508 -3.72 14.44 -15.91
N LYS A 509 -4.40 14.42 -14.75
CA LYS A 509 -5.73 15.00 -14.62
C LYS A 509 -5.74 16.50 -14.92
N SER A 510 -4.75 17.24 -14.44
CA SER A 510 -4.60 18.68 -14.71
C SER A 510 -4.36 18.94 -16.20
N ALA A 511 -3.52 18.13 -16.85
CA ALA A 511 -3.27 18.23 -18.29
C ALA A 511 -4.52 17.86 -19.12
N LYS A 512 -5.27 16.82 -18.73
CA LYS A 512 -6.56 16.47 -19.38
C LYS A 512 -7.58 17.61 -19.31
N ALA A 513 -7.62 18.34 -18.19
CA ALA A 513 -8.49 19.50 -18.04
C ALA A 513 -8.07 20.68 -18.94
N ALA A 514 -6.79 20.79 -19.29
CA ALA A 514 -6.28 21.82 -20.20
C ALA A 514 -6.46 21.40 -21.68
N ASP A 515 -6.03 20.19 -22.05
CA ASP A 515 -6.21 19.61 -23.39
C ASP A 515 -6.26 18.07 -23.30
N GLU A 516 -7.47 17.53 -23.31
CA GLU A 516 -7.72 16.09 -23.23
C GLU A 516 -7.11 15.33 -24.41
N LYS A 517 -7.15 15.90 -25.62
CA LYS A 517 -6.71 15.21 -26.84
C LYS A 517 -5.19 15.09 -26.86
N ARG A 518 -4.47 16.19 -26.58
CA ARG A 518 -3.00 16.19 -26.51
C ARG A 518 -2.51 15.32 -25.36
N THR A 519 -3.15 15.41 -24.20
CA THR A 519 -2.82 14.55 -23.05
C THR A 519 -3.01 13.07 -23.37
N THR A 520 -4.13 12.69 -24.00
CA THR A 520 -4.37 11.30 -24.39
C THR A 520 -3.28 10.79 -25.34
N ALA A 521 -2.87 11.59 -26.34
CA ALA A 521 -1.78 11.19 -27.25
C ALA A 521 -0.44 10.97 -26.52
N ILE A 522 -0.12 11.79 -25.50
CA ILE A 522 1.08 11.60 -24.67
C ILE A 522 0.99 10.26 -23.92
N LEU A 523 -0.16 9.96 -23.31
CA LEU A 523 -0.36 8.69 -22.59
C LEU A 523 -0.29 7.48 -23.52
N GLU A 524 -0.89 7.57 -24.70
CA GLU A 524 -0.82 6.52 -25.73
C GLU A 524 0.62 6.25 -26.16
N HIS A 525 1.42 7.30 -26.36
CA HIS A 525 2.85 7.16 -26.67
C HIS A 525 3.63 6.52 -25.52
N PHE A 526 3.40 6.98 -24.29
CA PHE A 526 4.07 6.48 -23.09
C PHE A 526 3.76 5.00 -22.79
N LEU A 527 2.50 4.59 -22.95
CA LEU A 527 2.06 3.20 -22.74
C LEU A 527 2.42 2.28 -23.91
N GLY A 528 2.51 2.82 -25.12
CA GLY A 528 2.88 2.11 -26.35
C GLY A 528 1.78 1.21 -26.94
N GLU A 529 1.06 0.45 -26.13
CA GLU A 529 -0.15 -0.28 -26.54
C GLU A 529 -1.39 0.37 -25.94
N THR A 530 -2.28 0.84 -26.81
CA THR A 530 -3.43 1.67 -26.41
C THR A 530 -4.70 0.87 -26.16
N ALA A 531 -4.75 -0.40 -26.59
CA ALA A 531 -5.89 -1.27 -26.35
C ALA A 531 -5.65 -2.13 -25.08
N PRO A 532 -6.32 -1.83 -23.95
CA PRO A 532 -6.10 -2.58 -22.71
C PRO A 532 -6.35 -4.08 -22.84
N GLN A 533 -7.21 -4.51 -23.77
CA GLN A 533 -7.51 -5.92 -24.02
C GLN A 533 -6.27 -6.74 -24.43
N LYS A 534 -5.21 -6.10 -24.93
CA LYS A 534 -3.95 -6.74 -25.30
C LYS A 534 -2.88 -6.67 -24.21
N TRP A 535 -3.17 -6.05 -23.07
CA TRP A 535 -2.20 -5.89 -22.00
C TRP A 535 -1.91 -7.17 -21.24
N MET A 536 -2.82 -8.14 -21.32
CA MET A 536 -2.77 -9.41 -20.61
C MET A 536 -2.84 -10.56 -21.60
N GLU A 537 -1.97 -11.56 -21.43
CA GLU A 537 -2.04 -12.83 -22.18
C GLU A 537 -3.11 -13.75 -21.57
N ASP A 538 -3.20 -13.76 -20.24
CA ASP A 538 -4.24 -14.45 -19.47
C ASP A 538 -4.53 -13.70 -18.16
N SER A 539 -5.27 -14.31 -17.23
CA SER A 539 -5.64 -13.67 -15.96
C SER A 539 -4.49 -13.43 -14.98
N HIS A 540 -3.31 -13.99 -15.25
CA HIS A 540 -2.14 -13.99 -14.38
C HIS A 540 -0.95 -13.26 -15.01
N CYS A 541 -0.74 -13.46 -16.32
CA CYS A 541 0.44 -12.99 -17.05
C CYS A 541 0.13 -11.79 -17.95
N ALA A 542 0.87 -10.70 -17.77
CA ALA A 542 0.85 -9.57 -18.68
C ALA A 542 1.66 -9.84 -19.95
N ALA A 543 1.35 -9.09 -21.01
CA ALA A 543 2.10 -9.14 -22.26
C ALA A 543 3.59 -8.84 -21.99
N PRO A 544 4.54 -9.70 -22.41
CA PRO A 544 5.94 -9.65 -21.96
C PRO A 544 6.68 -8.33 -22.22
N LYS A 545 6.28 -7.61 -23.27
CA LYS A 545 6.92 -6.37 -23.76
C LYS A 545 6.32 -5.09 -23.19
N LEU A 546 5.24 -5.17 -22.42
CA LEU A 546 4.57 -4.00 -21.86
C LEU A 546 5.07 -3.66 -20.46
N PHE A 547 4.74 -2.45 -20.01
CA PHE A 547 5.03 -1.95 -18.66
C PHE A 547 6.53 -1.89 -18.32
N ARG A 548 7.35 -1.56 -19.32
CA ARG A 548 8.82 -1.46 -19.22
C ARG A 548 9.33 -0.02 -19.23
N GLN A 549 8.48 0.95 -18.86
CA GLN A 549 8.85 2.36 -18.87
C GLN A 549 10.05 2.62 -17.95
N THR A 550 10.96 3.45 -18.42
CA THR A 550 12.18 3.86 -17.74
C THR A 550 11.98 5.18 -17.00
N ALA A 551 12.90 5.53 -16.09
CA ALA A 551 12.87 6.82 -15.41
C ALA A 551 12.88 8.01 -16.39
N ASN A 552 13.55 7.86 -17.54
CA ASN A 552 13.56 8.88 -18.59
C ASN A 552 12.20 9.01 -19.29
N ASP A 553 11.50 7.91 -19.53
CA ASP A 553 10.16 7.95 -20.13
C ASP A 553 9.17 8.67 -19.21
N PHE A 554 9.23 8.41 -17.90
CA PHE A 554 8.41 9.14 -16.92
C PHE A 554 8.76 10.64 -16.87
N LYS A 555 10.04 10.97 -16.94
CA LYS A 555 10.50 12.37 -16.99
C LYS A 555 9.94 13.07 -18.24
N GLN A 556 10.10 12.46 -19.41
CA GLN A 556 9.61 13.00 -20.67
C GLN A 556 8.09 13.19 -20.64
N MET A 557 7.34 12.18 -20.18
CA MET A 557 5.89 12.28 -20.02
C MET A 557 5.51 13.48 -19.13
N ARG A 558 6.17 13.65 -17.96
CA ARG A 558 5.89 14.79 -17.07
C ARG A 558 6.20 16.13 -17.72
N ASP A 559 7.32 16.26 -18.42
CA ASP A 559 7.70 17.50 -19.11
C ASP A 559 6.67 17.87 -20.20
N GLU A 560 6.22 16.88 -20.99
CA GLU A 560 5.18 17.07 -22.02
C GLU A 560 3.81 17.45 -21.41
N LEU A 561 3.43 16.84 -20.27
CA LEU A 561 2.19 17.19 -19.56
C LEU A 561 2.25 18.61 -18.98
N VAL A 562 3.40 19.05 -18.48
CA VAL A 562 3.58 20.44 -18.02
C VAL A 562 3.44 21.41 -19.19
N ALA A 563 4.02 21.11 -20.36
CA ALA A 563 3.85 21.92 -21.56
C ALA A 563 2.38 22.05 -21.99
N VAL A 564 1.60 20.97 -21.86
CA VAL A 564 0.14 21.00 -22.08
C VAL A 564 -0.53 21.98 -21.12
N ILE A 565 -0.24 21.90 -19.83
CA ILE A 565 -0.87 22.74 -18.79
C ILE A 565 -0.53 24.23 -19.00
N ASN A 566 0.71 24.53 -19.43
CA ASN A 566 1.15 25.90 -19.70
C ASN A 566 0.65 26.46 -21.04
N ASN A 567 0.02 25.64 -21.89
CA ASN A 567 -0.32 25.95 -23.28
C ASN A 567 0.90 26.29 -24.15
N ASP A 568 2.04 25.66 -23.88
CA ASP A 568 3.22 25.76 -24.75
C ASP A 568 2.97 24.95 -26.03
N VAL A 569 2.93 25.64 -27.18
CA VAL A 569 2.58 25.07 -28.51
C VAL A 569 3.59 24.03 -28.96
#